data_AF-A0A812I5S6-F1
#
_entry.id   AF-A0A812I5S6-F1
#
_cell.length_a   1.000
_cell.length_b   1.000
_cell.length_c   1.000
_cell.angle_alpha   90.00
_cell.angle_beta   90.00
_cell.angle_gamma   90.00
#
_symmetry.space_group_name_H-M   'P 1'
#
loop_
_entity.id
_entity.type
_entity.pdbx_description
1 polymer ?
#
loop_
_entity_poly.entity_id
_entity_poly.type
_entity_poly.pdbx_seq_one_letter_code
_entity_poly.pdbx_strand_id
1 'polypeptide(L)'
;MAMKPMRQFRPFELLAKETLAEGGEEGFPVRRFTFQLPEGCSLESLGFDMGLGDCVQVSAAGSVRSYSPVSPGQRAGSFDLAVKIYPGGQCSGHLDSLAVGDQAMISGPAPVPWLAHALNQQQHVGLIAFGVGITEALPVARSQLAKPVDVVERVVLLWGNKTWMDVFWQEELQELAQQHPGRFQVVFALSREDHEGCVRSRIDPPLLQSTFGDFAPTAGFLVVGTKQILGA
;
A
#
# COMPACT_ATOMS: atom_id res chain seq x y z
N MET A 1 12.74 -0.62 -27.67
CA MET A 1 11.55 0.08 -28.18
C MET A 1 10.68 0.39 -26.96
N ALA A 2 10.58 1.66 -26.54
CA ALA A 2 9.83 2.00 -25.32
C ALA A 2 8.34 1.70 -25.53
N MET A 3 7.79 0.76 -24.75
CA MET A 3 6.35 0.47 -24.79
C MET A 3 5.56 1.69 -24.32
N LYS A 4 4.47 2.00 -25.03
CA LYS A 4 3.53 3.05 -24.63
C LYS A 4 2.87 2.67 -23.29
N PRO A 5 2.55 3.64 -22.41
CA PRO A 5 1.83 3.40 -21.16
C PRO A 5 0.53 2.63 -21.41
N MET A 6 0.13 1.72 -20.49
CA MET A 6 -1.04 0.84 -20.63
C MET A 6 -2.35 1.61 -20.36
N ARG A 7 -2.62 2.64 -21.17
CA ARG A 7 -3.83 3.47 -21.07
C ARG A 7 -5.12 2.76 -21.47
N GLN A 8 -5.03 1.49 -21.90
CA GLN A 8 -6.16 0.64 -22.25
C GLN A 8 -6.15 -0.59 -21.36
N PHE A 9 -7.33 -1.05 -20.95
CA PHE A 9 -7.50 -2.30 -20.23
C PHE A 9 -7.03 -3.47 -21.08
N ARG A 10 -6.20 -4.34 -20.50
CA ARG A 10 -5.69 -5.56 -21.12
C ARG A 10 -5.81 -6.72 -20.12
N PRO A 11 -5.89 -7.96 -20.60
CA PRO A 11 -5.90 -9.12 -19.72
C PRO A 11 -4.52 -9.32 -19.08
N PHE A 12 -4.52 -9.62 -17.78
CA PHE A 12 -3.35 -10.02 -17.00
C PHE A 12 -3.66 -11.35 -16.31
N GLU A 13 -2.83 -12.37 -16.54
CA GLU A 13 -3.00 -13.69 -15.93
C GLU A 13 -2.64 -13.66 -14.44
N LEU A 14 -3.49 -14.28 -13.63
CA LEU A 14 -3.27 -14.48 -12.20
C LEU A 14 -2.36 -15.68 -11.99
N LEU A 15 -1.13 -15.44 -11.54
CA LEU A 15 -0.12 -16.47 -11.27
C LEU A 15 -0.25 -17.08 -9.88
N ALA A 16 -0.64 -16.28 -8.88
CA ALA A 16 -0.79 -16.73 -7.51
C ALA A 16 -1.86 -15.94 -6.75
N LYS A 17 -2.51 -16.61 -5.81
CA LYS A 17 -3.52 -16.02 -4.92
C LYS A 17 -3.33 -16.56 -3.52
N GLU A 18 -3.13 -15.67 -2.56
CA GLU A 18 -2.86 -16.02 -1.17
C GLU A 18 -3.70 -15.18 -0.22
N THR A 19 -4.09 -15.75 0.92
CA THR A 19 -4.72 -14.99 2.00
C THR A 19 -3.64 -14.39 2.90
N LEU A 20 -3.61 -13.07 3.02
CA LEU A 20 -2.71 -12.32 3.89
C LEU A 20 -3.29 -12.15 5.30
N ALA A 21 -4.60 -11.93 5.38
CA ALA A 21 -5.37 -11.92 6.63
C ALA A 21 -6.78 -12.45 6.35
N GLU A 22 -7.34 -13.23 7.27
CA GLU A 22 -8.74 -13.66 7.19
C GLU A 22 -9.71 -12.53 7.59
N GLY A 23 -9.21 -11.55 8.37
CA GLY A 23 -10.01 -10.54 9.04
C GLY A 23 -10.68 -11.11 10.29
N GLY A 24 -10.66 -10.35 11.39
CA GLY A 24 -11.37 -10.75 12.62
C GLY A 24 -12.89 -10.77 12.45
N GLU A 25 -13.65 -10.92 13.55
CA GLU A 25 -15.13 -10.99 13.51
C GLU A 25 -15.81 -9.82 12.79
N GLU A 26 -15.17 -8.65 12.77
CA GLU A 26 -15.64 -7.48 12.03
C GLU A 26 -14.68 -7.01 10.92
N GLY A 27 -13.75 -7.88 10.55
CA GLY A 27 -12.79 -7.71 9.47
C GLY A 27 -13.35 -8.21 8.14
N PHE A 28 -12.56 -8.01 7.10
CA PHE A 28 -12.77 -8.72 5.84
C PHE A 28 -11.41 -9.25 5.40
N PRO A 29 -11.37 -10.40 4.69
CA PRO A 29 -10.11 -10.99 4.31
C PRO A 29 -9.34 -10.05 3.39
N VAL A 30 -8.03 -10.06 3.53
CA VAL A 30 -7.08 -9.40 2.64
C VAL A 30 -6.36 -10.48 1.88
N ARG A 31 -6.34 -10.37 0.55
CA ARG A 31 -5.69 -11.35 -0.32
C ARG A 31 -4.61 -10.69 -1.16
N ARG A 32 -3.52 -11.41 -1.39
CA ARG A 32 -2.49 -11.09 -2.38
C ARG A 32 -2.83 -11.76 -3.69
N PHE A 33 -2.76 -11.00 -4.77
CA PHE A 33 -2.92 -11.47 -6.15
C PHE A 33 -1.64 -11.11 -6.92
N THR A 34 -0.95 -12.12 -7.45
CA THR A 34 0.25 -11.93 -8.26
C THR A 34 -0.12 -12.06 -9.73
N PHE A 35 0.02 -10.97 -10.48
CA PHE A 35 -0.32 -10.92 -11.90
C PHE A 35 0.94 -10.94 -12.78
N GLN A 36 0.87 -11.66 -13.89
CA GLN A 36 1.95 -11.74 -14.87
C GLN A 36 2.12 -10.43 -15.63
N LEU A 37 3.33 -9.89 -15.67
CA LEU A 37 3.69 -8.80 -16.58
C LEU A 37 4.11 -9.35 -17.95
N PRO A 38 4.03 -8.55 -19.02
CA PRO A 38 4.61 -8.93 -20.31
C PRO A 38 6.07 -9.36 -20.17
N GLU A 39 6.51 -10.27 -21.04
CA GLU A 39 7.85 -10.84 -20.99
C GLU A 39 8.93 -9.73 -20.96
N GLY A 40 9.90 -9.89 -20.05
CA GLY A 40 10.99 -8.93 -19.87
C GLY A 40 10.60 -7.59 -19.22
N CYS A 41 9.34 -7.40 -18.80
CA CYS A 41 8.89 -6.16 -18.19
C CYS A 41 8.91 -6.22 -16.65
N SER A 42 9.08 -5.04 -16.05
CA SER A 42 8.77 -4.71 -14.66
C SER A 42 7.76 -3.55 -14.63
N LEU A 43 7.20 -3.21 -13.47
CA LEU A 43 6.34 -2.02 -13.36
C LEU A 43 7.11 -0.74 -13.71
N GLU A 44 8.36 -0.63 -13.26
CA GLU A 44 9.22 0.51 -13.57
C GLU A 44 9.49 0.62 -15.08
N SER A 45 9.78 -0.49 -15.77
CA SER A 45 9.97 -0.46 -17.23
C SER A 45 8.70 -0.11 -18.00
N LEU A 46 7.53 -0.29 -17.38
CA LEU A 46 6.22 0.10 -17.91
C LEU A 46 5.84 1.55 -17.53
N GLY A 47 6.72 2.26 -16.83
CA GLY A 47 6.60 3.67 -16.51
C GLY A 47 5.84 3.97 -15.21
N PHE A 48 5.67 3.00 -14.32
CA PHE A 48 5.11 3.24 -12.98
C PHE A 48 6.14 3.93 -12.10
N ASP A 49 5.72 5.03 -11.47
CA ASP A 49 6.40 5.62 -10.34
C ASP A 49 5.70 5.23 -9.03
N MET A 50 6.20 4.15 -8.41
CA MET A 50 5.68 3.64 -7.14
C MET A 50 5.86 4.64 -5.99
N GLY A 51 6.83 5.55 -6.07
CA GLY A 51 7.07 6.58 -5.07
C GLY A 51 6.07 7.73 -5.12
N LEU A 52 5.46 7.95 -6.29
CA LEU A 52 4.36 8.89 -6.50
C LEU A 52 2.99 8.22 -6.38
N GLY A 53 2.98 6.93 -6.03
CA GLY A 53 1.80 6.07 -5.85
C GLY A 53 1.02 5.82 -7.11
N ASP A 54 1.70 5.71 -8.26
CA ASP A 54 1.08 5.20 -9.47
C ASP A 54 0.38 3.87 -9.20
N CYS A 55 -0.88 3.79 -9.64
CA CYS A 55 -1.74 2.65 -9.39
C CYS A 55 -2.13 1.96 -10.69
N VAL A 56 -2.61 0.72 -10.58
CA VAL A 56 -3.35 0.06 -11.66
C VAL A 56 -4.84 0.31 -11.49
N GLN A 57 -5.59 0.26 -12.58
CA GLN A 57 -7.05 0.22 -12.54
C GLN A 57 -7.54 -1.16 -12.96
N VAL A 58 -8.44 -1.74 -12.18
CA VAL A 58 -9.12 -3.00 -12.49
C VAL A 58 -10.55 -2.69 -12.91
N SER A 59 -10.99 -3.28 -14.02
CA SER A 59 -12.37 -3.18 -14.51
C SER A 59 -13.13 -4.47 -14.27
N ALA A 60 -14.29 -4.39 -13.60
CA ALA A 60 -15.17 -5.53 -13.36
C ALA A 60 -16.63 -5.08 -13.21
N ALA A 61 -17.56 -5.80 -13.85
CA ALA A 61 -19.00 -5.59 -13.74
C ALA A 61 -19.47 -4.12 -13.94
N GLY A 62 -18.80 -3.38 -14.82
CA GLY A 62 -19.11 -1.97 -15.08
C GLY A 62 -18.51 -0.97 -14.08
N SER A 63 -17.78 -1.45 -13.07
CA SER A 63 -16.97 -0.61 -12.18
C SER A 63 -15.50 -0.63 -12.57
N VAL A 64 -14.84 0.51 -12.34
CA VAL A 64 -13.38 0.63 -12.36
C VAL A 64 -12.92 1.06 -10.97
N ARG A 65 -11.88 0.40 -10.44
CA ARG A 65 -11.25 0.75 -9.16
C ARG A 65 -9.73 0.76 -9.28
N SER A 66 -9.10 1.72 -8.61
CA SER A 66 -7.65 1.80 -8.49
C SER A 66 -7.14 0.89 -7.38
N TYR A 67 -6.02 0.23 -7.63
CA TYR A 67 -5.27 -0.58 -6.68
C TYR A 67 -3.79 -0.26 -6.81
N SER A 68 -3.13 0.00 -5.68
CA SER A 68 -1.68 0.22 -5.67
C SER A 68 -0.95 -1.11 -5.74
N PRO A 69 -0.01 -1.29 -6.68
CA PRO A 69 0.91 -2.41 -6.63
C PRO A 69 1.75 -2.40 -5.35
N VAL A 70 2.04 -3.59 -4.81
CA VAL A 70 2.70 -3.72 -3.49
C VAL A 70 4.06 -4.42 -3.58
N SER A 71 4.36 -5.01 -4.74
CA SER A 71 5.67 -5.54 -5.10
C SER A 71 6.67 -4.43 -5.45
N PRO A 72 7.99 -4.66 -5.30
CA PRO A 72 9.00 -3.73 -5.80
C PRO A 72 8.81 -3.43 -7.30
N GLY A 73 8.95 -2.16 -7.70
CA GLY A 73 8.73 -1.73 -9.10
C GLY A 73 9.68 -2.40 -10.10
N GLN A 74 10.86 -2.84 -9.63
CA GLN A 74 11.89 -3.53 -10.41
C GLN A 74 11.67 -5.03 -10.54
N ARG A 75 10.68 -5.61 -9.84
CA ARG A 75 10.39 -7.04 -9.94
C ARG A 75 10.04 -7.37 -11.39
N ALA A 76 10.81 -8.27 -11.98
CA ALA A 76 10.61 -8.72 -13.36
C ALA A 76 9.49 -9.76 -13.43
N GLY A 77 8.67 -9.66 -14.48
CA GLY A 77 7.71 -10.70 -14.87
C GLY A 77 6.41 -10.74 -14.07
N SER A 78 6.30 -10.05 -12.93
CA SER A 78 5.05 -9.99 -12.17
C SER A 78 4.92 -8.78 -11.25
N PHE A 79 3.70 -8.51 -10.83
CA PHE A 79 3.40 -7.57 -9.76
C PHE A 79 2.32 -8.10 -8.82
N ASP A 80 2.31 -7.59 -7.59
CA ASP A 80 1.34 -7.98 -6.58
C ASP A 80 0.31 -6.87 -6.32
N LEU A 81 -0.95 -7.26 -6.12
CA LEU A 81 -1.97 -6.44 -5.49
C LEU A 81 -2.36 -7.07 -4.15
N ALA A 82 -2.43 -6.28 -3.08
CA ALA A 82 -3.08 -6.70 -1.84
C ALA A 82 -4.44 -6.01 -1.72
N VAL A 83 -5.51 -6.81 -1.66
CA VAL A 83 -6.88 -6.32 -1.78
C VAL A 83 -7.73 -6.85 -0.64
N LYS A 84 -8.40 -5.94 0.06
CA LYS A 84 -9.44 -6.28 1.04
C LYS A 84 -10.73 -6.65 0.31
N ILE A 85 -11.28 -7.82 0.61
CA ILE A 85 -12.43 -8.39 -0.09
C ILE A 85 -13.72 -7.94 0.60
N TYR A 86 -14.36 -6.91 0.06
CA TYR A 86 -15.64 -6.43 0.60
C TYR A 86 -16.81 -7.26 0.08
N PRO A 87 -17.72 -7.73 0.95
CA PRO A 87 -18.99 -8.32 0.53
C PRO A 87 -19.76 -7.38 -0.41
N GLY A 88 -20.18 -7.89 -1.57
CA GLY A 88 -20.86 -7.08 -2.60
C GLY A 88 -19.96 -6.11 -3.37
N GLY A 89 -18.64 -6.08 -3.10
CA GLY A 89 -17.70 -5.25 -3.84
C GLY A 89 -17.46 -5.80 -5.25
N GLN A 90 -17.75 -5.00 -6.29
CA GLN A 90 -17.67 -5.46 -7.69
C GLN A 90 -16.25 -5.88 -8.08
N CYS A 91 -15.25 -4.98 -7.95
CA CYS A 91 -13.88 -5.30 -8.33
C CYS A 91 -13.17 -6.24 -7.34
N SER A 92 -13.37 -6.06 -6.03
CA SER A 92 -12.75 -6.94 -5.02
C SER A 92 -13.31 -8.36 -5.07
N GLY A 93 -14.63 -8.51 -5.25
CA GLY A 93 -15.28 -9.80 -5.42
C GLY A 93 -14.92 -10.47 -6.75
N HIS A 94 -14.78 -9.69 -7.83
CA HIS A 94 -14.28 -10.22 -9.10
C HIS A 94 -12.87 -10.79 -8.96
N LEU A 95 -11.92 -10.03 -8.39
CA LEU A 95 -10.57 -10.53 -8.12
C LEU A 95 -10.60 -11.80 -7.25
N ASP A 96 -11.45 -11.82 -6.22
CA ASP A 96 -11.59 -13.00 -5.37
C ASP A 96 -12.20 -14.22 -6.07
N SER A 97 -13.00 -14.02 -7.12
CA SER A 97 -13.57 -15.13 -7.89
C SER A 97 -12.57 -15.82 -8.83
N LEU A 98 -11.44 -15.17 -9.14
CA LEU A 98 -10.44 -15.71 -10.06
C LEU A 98 -9.70 -16.91 -9.47
N ALA A 99 -9.55 -17.96 -10.27
CA ALA A 99 -8.59 -19.04 -10.06
C ALA A 99 -7.23 -18.66 -10.65
N VAL A 100 -6.17 -19.35 -10.19
CA VAL A 100 -4.85 -19.25 -10.83
C VAL A 100 -4.97 -19.69 -12.30
N GLY A 101 -4.40 -18.91 -13.20
CA GLY A 101 -4.53 -19.05 -14.66
C GLY A 101 -5.66 -18.21 -15.28
N ASP A 102 -6.60 -17.71 -14.47
CA ASP A 102 -7.63 -16.77 -14.97
C ASP A 102 -7.02 -15.37 -15.20
N GLN A 103 -7.78 -14.50 -15.86
CA GLN A 103 -7.32 -13.16 -16.23
C GLN A 103 -8.20 -12.06 -15.64
N ALA A 104 -7.56 -10.96 -15.22
CA ALA A 104 -8.23 -9.71 -14.86
C ALA A 104 -7.98 -8.64 -15.93
N MET A 105 -8.96 -7.78 -16.17
CA MET A 105 -8.80 -6.62 -17.06
C MET A 105 -8.19 -5.45 -16.29
N ILE A 106 -6.93 -5.12 -16.60
CA ILE A 106 -6.12 -4.14 -15.88
C ILE A 106 -5.56 -3.07 -16.84
N SER A 107 -5.51 -1.81 -16.39
CA SER A 107 -4.83 -0.70 -17.07
C SER A 107 -3.90 0.05 -16.09
N GLY A 108 -2.97 0.85 -16.62
CA GLY A 108 -2.04 1.66 -15.83
C GLY A 108 -0.76 2.04 -16.58
N PRO A 109 0.15 2.83 -15.99
CA PRO A 109 -0.01 3.50 -14.70
C PRO A 109 -1.12 4.55 -14.75
N ALA A 110 -1.91 4.62 -13.69
CA ALA A 110 -2.82 5.72 -13.40
C ALA A 110 -2.17 6.59 -12.31
N PRO A 111 -1.74 7.82 -12.65
CA PRO A 111 -1.01 8.64 -11.71
C PRO A 111 -1.89 9.16 -10.58
N VAL A 112 -1.26 9.43 -9.44
CA VAL A 112 -1.89 9.99 -8.24
C VAL A 112 -1.23 11.33 -7.89
N PRO A 113 -1.49 12.41 -8.64
CA PRO A 113 -0.65 13.61 -8.62
C PRO A 113 -0.61 14.35 -7.27
N TRP A 114 -1.66 14.22 -6.45
CA TRP A 114 -1.69 14.85 -5.13
C TRP A 114 -0.68 14.23 -4.16
N LEU A 115 -0.39 12.94 -4.31
CA LEU A 115 0.56 12.23 -3.45
C LEU A 115 2.00 12.68 -3.73
N ALA A 116 2.34 12.89 -5.00
CA ALA A 116 3.62 13.43 -5.43
C ALA A 116 3.95 14.78 -4.78
N HIS A 117 2.94 15.63 -4.56
CA HIS A 117 3.14 16.95 -3.98
C HIS A 117 3.34 16.90 -2.46
N ALA A 118 2.60 16.03 -1.76
CA ALA A 118 2.57 15.99 -0.30
C ALA A 118 3.92 15.65 0.34
N LEU A 119 4.78 14.90 -0.36
CA LEU A 119 6.04 14.36 0.19
C LEU A 119 7.29 14.88 -0.52
N ASN A 120 7.16 15.83 -1.45
CA ASN A 120 8.31 16.32 -2.18
C ASN A 120 9.21 17.18 -1.28
N GLN A 121 10.52 16.94 -1.34
CA GLN A 121 11.57 17.70 -0.63
C GLN A 121 11.47 17.70 0.91
N GLN A 122 10.90 16.65 1.51
CA GLN A 122 10.80 16.55 2.98
C GLN A 122 11.81 15.58 3.57
N GLN A 123 12.58 16.06 4.55
CA GLN A 123 13.53 15.22 5.27
C GLN A 123 12.83 14.25 6.24
N HIS A 124 11.71 14.67 6.83
CA HIS A 124 10.88 13.83 7.70
C HIS A 124 9.56 13.52 6.99
N VAL A 125 9.24 12.23 6.88
CA VAL A 125 8.03 11.74 6.21
C VAL A 125 7.19 10.90 7.17
N GLY A 126 5.96 11.34 7.40
CA GLY A 126 4.96 10.63 8.19
C GLY A 126 3.94 9.94 7.29
N LEU A 127 3.76 8.64 7.46
CA LEU A 127 2.77 7.85 6.73
C LEU A 127 1.75 7.32 7.74
N ILE A 128 0.47 7.59 7.51
CA ILE A 128 -0.61 7.18 8.39
C ILE A 128 -1.54 6.30 7.57
N ALA A 129 -1.55 5.00 7.85
CA ALA A 129 -2.34 4.02 7.13
C ALA A 129 -3.43 3.43 8.03
N PHE A 130 -4.64 3.30 7.48
CA PHE A 130 -5.75 2.62 8.14
C PHE A 130 -6.09 1.31 7.41
N GLY A 131 -5.95 0.18 8.10
CA GLY A 131 -6.22 -1.14 7.52
C GLY A 131 -5.45 -1.37 6.22
N VAL A 132 -6.17 -1.73 5.16
CA VAL A 132 -5.56 -1.96 3.83
C VAL A 132 -4.95 -0.70 3.20
N GLY A 133 -5.14 0.50 3.76
CA GLY A 133 -4.45 1.72 3.29
C GLY A 133 -2.92 1.62 3.31
N ILE A 134 -2.36 0.65 4.03
CA ILE A 134 -0.92 0.35 3.99
C ILE A 134 -0.43 0.01 2.57
N THR A 135 -1.29 -0.50 1.70
CA THR A 135 -0.92 -0.85 0.32
C THR A 135 -0.54 0.36 -0.53
N GLU A 136 -1.03 1.55 -0.16
CA GLU A 136 -0.62 2.81 -0.77
C GLU A 136 0.58 3.42 -0.02
N ALA A 137 0.63 3.27 1.31
CA ALA A 137 1.69 3.85 2.12
C ALA A 137 3.05 3.12 2.00
N LEU A 138 3.07 1.79 1.93
CA LEU A 138 4.30 1.00 1.95
C LEU A 138 5.19 1.20 0.70
N PRO A 139 4.66 1.23 -0.54
CA PRO A 139 5.47 1.56 -1.72
C PRO A 139 6.11 2.94 -1.62
N VAL A 140 5.36 3.92 -1.09
CA VAL A 140 5.87 5.27 -0.83
C VAL A 140 6.97 5.23 0.24
N ALA A 141 6.78 4.52 1.35
CA ALA A 141 7.80 4.35 2.39
C ALA A 141 9.13 3.83 1.80
N ARG A 142 9.06 2.74 1.02
CA ARG A 142 10.21 2.15 0.33
C ARG A 142 10.89 3.16 -0.60
N SER A 143 10.12 3.91 -1.38
CA SER A 143 10.67 4.93 -2.28
C SER A 143 11.35 6.08 -1.53
N GLN A 144 10.79 6.54 -0.42
CA GLN A 144 11.40 7.61 0.38
C GLN A 144 12.67 7.13 1.07
N LEU A 145 12.70 5.90 1.59
CA LEU A 145 13.88 5.29 2.21
C LEU A 145 15.02 5.02 1.22
N ALA A 146 14.70 4.78 -0.05
CA ALA A 146 15.69 4.62 -1.12
C ALA A 146 16.42 5.92 -1.46
N LYS A 147 15.91 7.09 -1.03
CA LYS A 147 16.59 8.37 -1.23
C LYS A 147 17.79 8.52 -0.28
N PRO A 148 18.82 9.30 -0.68
CA PRO A 148 19.93 9.66 0.19
C PRO A 148 19.47 10.27 1.53
N VAL A 149 20.26 10.05 2.58
CA VAL A 149 19.91 10.47 3.96
C VAL A 149 19.77 11.99 4.11
N ASP A 150 20.53 12.76 3.33
CA ASP A 150 20.46 14.23 3.29
C ASP A 150 19.19 14.75 2.60
N VAL A 151 18.54 13.90 1.79
CA VAL A 151 17.26 14.21 1.13
C VAL A 151 16.07 13.77 1.97
N VAL A 152 16.10 12.53 2.48
CA VAL A 152 15.10 11.98 3.42
C VAL A 152 15.84 11.39 4.60
N GLU A 153 15.75 12.03 5.74
CA GLU A 153 16.41 11.58 6.96
C GLU A 153 15.61 10.45 7.61
N ARG A 154 14.29 10.64 7.77
CA ARG A 154 13.44 9.78 8.59
C ARG A 154 12.07 9.52 7.97
N VAL A 155 11.62 8.27 8.04
CA VAL A 155 10.29 7.82 7.62
C VAL A 155 9.63 7.09 8.79
N VAL A 156 8.43 7.51 9.18
CA VAL A 156 7.64 6.84 10.22
C VAL A 156 6.30 6.41 9.64
N LEU A 157 5.97 5.12 9.76
CA LEU A 157 4.68 4.55 9.37
C LEU A 157 3.84 4.23 10.62
N LEU A 158 2.76 4.96 10.82
CA LEU A 158 1.71 4.65 11.79
C LEU A 158 0.63 3.81 11.10
N TRP A 159 0.49 2.54 11.48
CA TRP A 159 -0.49 1.63 10.89
C TRP A 159 -1.57 1.24 11.90
N GLY A 160 -2.77 1.79 11.70
CA GLY A 160 -3.94 1.57 12.53
C GLY A 160 -4.81 0.41 12.04
N ASN A 161 -5.11 -0.53 12.93
CA ASN A 161 -5.98 -1.68 12.69
C ASN A 161 -7.02 -1.86 13.81
N LYS A 162 -7.99 -2.75 13.59
CA LYS A 162 -8.94 -3.12 14.66
C LYS A 162 -8.27 -4.07 15.64
N THR A 163 -7.70 -5.15 15.11
CA THR A 163 -7.07 -6.26 15.85
C THR A 163 -5.77 -6.69 15.18
N TRP A 164 -4.95 -7.48 15.87
CA TRP A 164 -3.70 -8.04 15.38
C TRP A 164 -3.91 -9.00 14.22
N MET A 165 -5.05 -9.70 14.19
CA MET A 165 -5.44 -10.55 13.06
C MET A 165 -5.63 -9.77 11.75
N ASP A 166 -5.78 -8.44 11.80
CA ASP A 166 -5.86 -7.59 10.61
C ASP A 166 -4.48 -7.12 10.12
N VAL A 167 -3.41 -7.37 10.90
CA VAL A 167 -2.03 -7.03 10.54
C VAL A 167 -1.45 -8.19 9.74
N PHE A 168 -0.96 -7.91 8.53
CA PHE A 168 -0.59 -8.97 7.57
C PHE A 168 0.80 -8.84 6.90
N TRP A 169 1.60 -7.86 7.31
CA TRP A 169 2.96 -7.63 6.79
C TRP A 169 3.95 -7.33 7.91
N GLN A 170 3.84 -8.04 9.04
CA GLN A 170 4.72 -7.85 10.18
C GLN A 170 6.17 -8.09 9.80
N GLU A 171 6.45 -9.23 9.17
CA GLU A 171 7.80 -9.66 8.81
C GLU A 171 8.41 -8.69 7.80
N GLU A 172 7.69 -8.31 6.73
CA GLU A 172 8.18 -7.39 5.72
C GLU A 172 8.47 -5.99 6.28
N LEU A 173 7.67 -5.51 7.25
CA LEU A 173 7.90 -4.23 7.91
C LEU A 173 9.10 -4.29 8.86
N GLN A 174 9.28 -5.41 9.57
CA GLN A 174 10.44 -5.63 10.43
C GLN A 174 11.73 -5.72 9.61
N GLU A 175 11.72 -6.45 8.50
CA GLU A 175 12.85 -6.51 7.56
C GLU A 175 13.20 -5.13 7.02
N LEU A 176 12.19 -4.34 6.62
CA LEU A 176 12.41 -2.98 6.14
C LEU A 176 13.03 -2.08 7.24
N ALA A 177 12.61 -2.25 8.49
CA ALA A 177 13.20 -1.52 9.63
C ALA A 177 14.65 -1.93 9.88
N GLN A 178 14.97 -3.23 9.76
CA GLN A 178 16.33 -3.75 9.89
C GLN A 178 17.25 -3.27 8.77
N GLN A 179 16.74 -3.11 7.55
CA GLN A 179 17.49 -2.58 6.41
C GLN A 179 17.77 -1.07 6.53
N HIS A 180 16.96 -0.34 7.30
CA HIS A 180 17.06 1.11 7.46
C HIS A 180 17.12 1.53 8.94
N PRO A 181 18.15 1.06 9.69
CA PRO A 181 18.24 1.32 11.12
C PRO A 181 18.34 2.82 11.41
N GLY A 182 17.51 3.30 12.33
CA GLY A 182 17.43 4.72 12.71
C GLY A 182 16.71 5.63 11.69
N ARG A 183 16.43 5.14 10.48
CA ARG A 183 15.72 5.91 9.44
C ARG A 183 14.27 5.49 9.27
N PHE A 184 13.94 4.22 9.47
CA PHE A 184 12.56 3.72 9.39
C PHE A 184 12.04 3.27 10.76
N GLN A 185 10.82 3.70 11.07
CA GLN A 185 10.07 3.24 12.24
C GLN A 185 8.65 2.86 11.82
N VAL A 186 8.17 1.74 12.34
CA VAL A 186 6.75 1.35 12.24
C VAL A 186 6.12 1.41 13.63
N VAL A 187 4.92 1.99 13.70
CA VAL A 187 4.09 2.02 14.91
C VAL A 187 2.79 1.32 14.60
N PHE A 188 2.53 0.20 15.28
CA PHE A 188 1.28 -0.54 15.18
C PHE A 188 0.28 -0.01 16.21
N ALA A 189 -0.90 0.38 15.76
CA ALA A 189 -1.98 0.84 16.62
C ALA A 189 -3.22 -0.06 16.46
N LEU A 190 -3.72 -0.61 17.57
CA LEU A 190 -4.88 -1.49 17.60
C LEU A 190 -6.02 -0.82 18.37
N SER A 191 -7.17 -0.64 17.72
CA SER A 191 -8.28 0.10 18.33
C SER A 191 -9.18 -0.73 19.25
N ARG A 192 -9.00 -2.06 19.30
CA ARG A 192 -9.95 -2.98 19.98
C ARG A 192 -9.31 -4.00 20.90
N GLU A 193 -8.00 -4.14 20.89
CA GLU A 193 -7.30 -5.11 21.72
C GLU A 193 -5.95 -4.58 22.20
N ASP A 194 -5.46 -5.20 23.27
CA ASP A 194 -4.08 -5.06 23.71
C ASP A 194 -3.26 -6.17 23.06
N HIS A 195 -2.09 -5.81 22.53
CA HIS A 195 -1.14 -6.75 21.98
C HIS A 195 0.27 -6.24 22.28
N GLU A 196 1.19 -7.15 22.62
CA GLU A 196 2.58 -6.80 22.86
C GLU A 196 3.19 -6.10 21.63
N GLY A 197 3.92 -5.00 21.85
CA GLY A 197 4.51 -4.20 20.78
C GLY A 197 3.53 -3.32 20.01
N CYS A 198 2.24 -3.26 20.40
CA CYS A 198 1.23 -2.40 19.79
C CYS A 198 0.71 -1.35 20.77
N VAL A 199 0.32 -0.18 20.25
CA VAL A 199 -0.39 0.84 21.03
C VAL A 199 -1.89 0.57 20.95
N ARG A 200 -2.55 0.37 22.10
CA ARG A 200 -4.01 0.28 22.15
C ARG A 200 -4.64 1.66 22.02
N SER A 201 -4.94 2.10 20.79
CA SER A 201 -5.64 3.35 20.53
C SER A 201 -6.28 3.38 19.14
N ARG A 202 -7.24 4.28 18.95
CA ARG A 202 -7.54 4.79 17.62
C ARG A 202 -6.45 5.78 17.22
N ILE A 203 -6.30 6.07 15.93
CA ILE A 203 -5.43 7.16 15.51
C ILE A 203 -6.13 8.46 15.90
N ASP A 204 -5.67 9.06 16.99
CA ASP A 204 -6.21 10.25 17.64
C ASP A 204 -5.09 11.28 17.89
N PRO A 205 -5.41 12.54 18.28
CA PRO A 205 -4.40 13.56 18.49
C PRO A 205 -3.30 13.18 19.50
N PRO A 206 -3.60 12.54 20.65
CA PRO A 206 -2.55 12.05 21.55
C PRO A 206 -1.60 11.05 20.89
N LEU A 207 -2.11 10.06 20.13
CA LEU A 207 -1.26 9.10 19.44
C LEU A 207 -0.39 9.80 18.39
N LEU A 208 -0.98 10.70 17.60
CA LEU A 208 -0.25 11.48 16.61
C LEU A 208 0.87 12.32 17.25
N GLN A 209 0.58 12.99 18.37
CA GLN A 209 1.57 13.77 19.12
C GLN A 209 2.69 12.88 19.67
N SER A 210 2.37 11.70 20.21
CA SER A 210 3.39 10.78 20.71
C SER A 210 4.25 10.16 19.60
N THR A 211 3.69 10.02 18.39
CA THR A 211 4.36 9.36 17.26
C THR A 211 5.21 10.34 16.43
N PHE A 212 4.70 11.55 16.23
CA PHE A 212 5.26 12.54 15.30
C PHE A 212 5.57 13.88 15.98
N GLY A 213 5.47 14.00 17.30
CA GLY A 213 5.62 15.26 18.01
C GLY A 213 7.01 15.90 17.94
N ASP A 214 8.01 15.11 17.56
CA ASP A 214 9.39 15.56 17.31
C ASP A 214 9.66 15.87 15.82
N PHE A 215 8.67 15.73 14.95
CA PHE A 215 8.82 16.07 13.53
C PHE A 215 8.94 17.58 13.34
N ALA A 216 9.79 17.99 12.39
CA ALA A 216 9.88 19.38 11.98
C ALA A 216 8.52 19.87 11.43
N PRO A 217 8.17 21.17 11.59
CA PRO A 217 6.94 21.72 11.03
C PRO A 217 6.79 21.57 9.51
N THR A 218 7.89 21.32 8.81
CA THR A 218 7.91 21.11 7.35
C THR A 218 7.62 19.65 6.97
N ALA A 219 7.57 18.70 7.91
CA ALA A 219 7.45 17.29 7.59
C ALA A 219 6.27 16.98 6.66
N GLY A 220 6.51 16.09 5.69
CA GLY A 220 5.49 15.67 4.73
C GLY A 220 4.65 14.55 5.32
N PHE A 221 3.33 14.63 5.13
CA PHE A 221 2.42 13.59 5.59
C PHE A 221 1.60 13.00 4.45
N LEU A 222 1.46 11.68 4.47
CA LEU A 222 0.48 10.94 3.69
C LEU A 222 -0.47 10.23 4.64
N VAL A 223 -1.77 10.47 4.48
CA VAL A 223 -2.83 9.76 5.21
C VAL A 223 -3.66 8.94 4.23
N VAL A 224 -3.75 7.63 4.47
CA VAL A 224 -4.46 6.69 3.59
C VAL A 224 -5.49 5.90 4.39
N GLY A 225 -6.73 5.98 3.96
CA GLY A 225 -7.83 5.22 4.54
C GLY A 225 -9.10 5.38 3.73
N THR A 226 -10.16 4.70 4.16
CA THR A 226 -11.48 4.88 3.54
C THR A 226 -11.98 6.31 3.73
N LYS A 227 -12.80 6.81 2.81
CA LYS A 227 -13.43 8.15 2.92
C LYS A 227 -14.14 8.38 4.26
N GLN A 228 -14.75 7.34 4.82
CA GLN A 228 -15.43 7.42 6.12
C GLN A 228 -14.47 7.74 7.27
N ILE A 229 -13.22 7.25 7.20
CA ILE A 229 -12.19 7.52 8.19
C ILE A 229 -11.57 8.89 7.96
N LEU A 230 -11.34 9.28 6.71
CA LEU A 230 -10.67 10.55 6.38
C LEU A 230 -11.59 11.78 6.51
N GLY A 231 -12.91 11.58 6.51
CA GLY A 231 -13.90 12.65 6.68
C GLY A 231 -14.47 12.78 8.09
N ALA A 232 -14.00 11.97 9.04
CA ALA A 232 -14.37 12.00 10.45
C ALA A 232 -13.35 12.81 11.25
#